data_AF-A0AAD8KP99-F1
#
_entry.id   AF-A0AAD8KP99-F1
#
_cell.length_a   1.000
_cell.length_b   1.000
_cell.length_c   1.000
_cell.angle_alpha   90.00
_cell.angle_beta   90.00
_cell.angle_gamma   90.00
#
_symmetry.space_group_name_H-M   'P 1'
#
loop_
_entity.id
_entity.type
_entity.pdbx_description
1 polymer ?
#
loop_
_entity_poly.entity_id
_entity_poly.type
_entity_poly.pdbx_seq_one_letter_code
_entity_poly.pdbx_strand_id
1 'polypeptide(L)'
;MGSKTTITIIIDLAKKKGDEEIIAIIRSIRTIISSLSLQTNKRTHGPFGRVSDSVFSIPWDKGSLVGFYGIADHYIDGIGVFVKAHEEIMRVGTWGTSKPGGPQNKWSFQLEKNHHLNKITIDHGDLIYFLMFTTNHKLESTHTSQKYGDWNGGDVVSEVTFDWNEEIIAISGTVASSRGKYAGYTIISSISFVTNKRTHGPFGSVRGTHFTTPWDDGSFAGFYGLCGYYIDSIGVYLKEK
;
A
#
# COMPACT_ATOMS: atom_id res chain seq x y z
N MET A 1 -0.76 24.32 1.93
CA MET A 1 -0.46 23.68 0.63
C MET A 1 1.02 23.34 0.58
N GLY A 2 1.39 22.09 0.90
CA GLY A 2 2.78 21.65 0.84
C GLY A 2 3.19 21.43 -0.61
N SER A 3 4.20 22.16 -1.10
CA SER A 3 4.72 21.97 -2.45
C SER A 3 5.32 20.57 -2.56
N LYS A 4 4.73 19.72 -3.39
CA LYS A 4 5.33 18.42 -3.73
C LYS A 4 6.58 18.68 -4.58
N THR A 5 7.68 18.04 -4.22
CA THR A 5 8.98 18.19 -4.88
C THR A 5 9.18 17.00 -5.81
N THR A 6 8.82 17.16 -7.07
CA THR A 6 9.25 16.23 -8.13
C THR A 6 10.65 16.67 -8.57
N ILE A 7 11.62 15.78 -8.48
CA ILE A 7 12.95 15.98 -9.07
C ILE A 7 13.08 14.99 -10.19
N THR A 8 13.40 15.47 -11.39
CA THR A 8 13.74 14.62 -12.54
C THR A 8 15.23 14.79 -12.77
N ILE A 9 15.98 13.70 -12.72
CA ILE A 9 17.40 13.75 -13.04
C ILE A 9 17.55 13.27 -14.47
N ILE A 10 18.12 14.13 -15.31
CA ILE A 10 18.39 13.85 -16.72
C ILE A 10 19.90 13.72 -16.86
N ILE A 11 20.35 12.53 -17.25
CA ILE A 11 21.78 12.16 -17.40
C ILE A 11 21.98 11.61 -18.81
N ASP A 12 23.16 11.87 -19.37
CA ASP A 12 23.44 11.71 -20.79
C ASP A 12 24.59 10.72 -21.01
N LEU A 13 24.35 9.67 -21.81
CA LEU A 13 25.26 8.51 -21.97
C LEU A 13 25.31 8.06 -23.44
N ALA A 14 26.47 8.10 -24.10
CA ALA A 14 26.61 7.69 -25.51
C ALA A 14 27.13 6.24 -25.70
N LYS A 15 26.39 5.35 -26.41
CA LYS A 15 26.86 4.53 -27.59
C LYS A 15 25.90 3.43 -28.13
N LYS A 16 26.29 2.94 -29.33
CA LYS A 16 25.63 2.24 -30.47
C LYS A 16 24.99 0.83 -30.25
N LYS A 17 23.83 0.65 -30.90
CA LYS A 17 23.00 -0.51 -31.35
C LYS A 17 23.40 -1.96 -31.01
N GLY A 18 22.47 -2.71 -30.38
CA GLY A 18 22.34 -4.17 -30.41
C GLY A 18 21.82 -4.79 -29.10
N ASP A 19 20.51 -5.05 -29.05
CA ASP A 19 19.64 -5.82 -28.13
C ASP A 19 20.06 -6.16 -26.68
N GLU A 20 19.31 -5.60 -25.70
CA GLU A 20 19.06 -6.19 -24.37
C GLU A 20 17.69 -5.75 -23.82
N GLU A 21 17.12 -6.59 -22.94
CA GLU A 21 15.90 -6.37 -22.15
C GLU A 21 16.25 -6.22 -20.64
N ILE A 22 15.55 -5.29 -19.96
CA ILE A 22 15.27 -5.12 -18.50
C ILE A 22 16.20 -4.25 -17.59
N ILE A 23 15.57 -3.15 -17.12
CA ILE A 23 15.59 -2.41 -15.82
C ILE A 23 16.88 -2.46 -14.97
N ALA A 24 17.47 -1.26 -14.78
CA ALA A 24 18.73 -0.91 -14.10
C ALA A 24 19.97 -0.92 -15.02
N ILE A 25 20.29 0.29 -15.52
CA ILE A 25 21.52 0.75 -16.19
C ILE A 25 22.47 -0.38 -16.65
N ILE A 26 22.31 -0.80 -17.91
CA ILE A 26 23.22 -1.72 -18.60
C ILE A 26 24.62 -1.10 -18.63
N ARG A 27 25.57 -1.86 -18.08
CA ARG A 27 27.01 -1.63 -18.10
C ARG A 27 27.53 -1.43 -19.53
N SER A 28 28.39 -0.43 -19.72
CA SER A 28 29.43 -0.48 -20.75
C SER A 28 30.66 0.31 -20.29
N ILE A 29 31.82 -0.33 -20.36
CA ILE A 29 33.18 0.13 -20.00
C ILE A 29 33.70 1.35 -20.81
N ARG A 30 32.82 2.09 -21.52
CA ARG A 30 33.21 3.23 -22.38
C ARG A 30 32.20 4.39 -22.41
N THR A 31 31.31 4.47 -21.43
CA THR A 31 30.24 5.48 -21.44
C THR A 31 30.44 6.40 -20.25
N ILE A 32 30.67 7.69 -20.53
CA ILE A 32 30.80 8.74 -19.52
C ILE A 32 29.53 9.59 -19.48
N ILE A 33 29.22 10.14 -18.32
CA ILE A 33 28.20 11.15 -18.18
C ILE A 33 28.73 12.47 -18.74
N SER A 34 28.22 12.88 -19.91
CA SER A 34 28.69 14.09 -20.60
C SER A 34 27.91 15.34 -20.21
N SER A 35 26.65 15.19 -19.78
CA SER A 35 25.85 16.27 -19.21
C SER A 35 24.94 15.81 -18.07
N LEU A 36 24.68 16.71 -17.13
CA LEU A 36 23.75 16.51 -16.01
C LEU A 36 22.80 17.70 -15.90
N SER A 37 21.51 17.42 -15.81
CA SER A 37 20.50 18.41 -15.41
C SER A 37 19.75 17.95 -14.17
N LEU A 38 19.59 18.87 -13.22
CA LEU A 38 18.79 18.66 -12.00
C LEU A 38 17.48 19.42 -12.16
N GLN A 39 16.41 18.72 -12.51
CA GLN A 39 15.09 19.31 -12.54
C GLN A 39 14.49 19.28 -11.14
N THR A 40 13.93 20.40 -10.68
CA THR A 40 13.16 20.49 -9.43
C THR A 40 11.74 20.95 -9.76
N ASN A 41 10.85 20.95 -8.76
CA ASN A 41 9.50 21.49 -8.89
C ASN A 41 9.43 23.00 -9.18
N LYS A 42 10.53 23.74 -9.03
CA LYS A 42 10.58 25.19 -9.27
C LYS A 42 11.31 25.56 -10.55
N ARG A 43 12.36 24.82 -10.90
CA ARG A 43 13.22 25.11 -12.06
C ARG A 43 14.10 23.93 -12.42
N THR A 44 14.63 23.96 -13.63
CA THR A 44 15.72 23.09 -14.06
C THR A 44 17.05 23.79 -13.86
N HIS A 45 18.03 23.06 -13.34
CA HIS A 45 19.42 23.49 -13.22
C HIS A 45 20.29 22.71 -14.20
N GLY A 46 21.14 23.41 -14.95
CA GLY A 46 21.94 22.83 -16.02
C GLY A 46 21.36 23.13 -17.41
N PRO A 47 21.75 22.37 -18.44
CA PRO A 47 22.69 21.24 -18.37
C PRO A 47 24.09 21.69 -17.98
N PHE A 48 24.74 20.93 -17.10
CA PHE A 48 26.17 21.07 -16.82
C PHE A 48 26.91 20.06 -17.67
N GLY A 49 27.82 20.51 -18.54
CA GLY A 49 28.53 19.66 -19.50
C GLY A 49 27.99 19.80 -20.92
N ARG A 50 28.28 18.82 -21.78
CA ARG A 50 27.91 18.82 -23.20
C ARG A 50 26.82 17.78 -23.46
N VAL A 51 25.67 18.26 -23.90
CA VAL A 51 24.52 17.44 -24.26
C VAL A 51 24.85 16.60 -25.51
N SER A 52 24.44 15.34 -25.48
CA SER A 52 24.57 14.31 -26.50
C SER A 52 23.18 13.76 -26.85
N ASP A 53 23.11 12.89 -27.85
CA ASP A 53 21.84 12.42 -28.42
C ASP A 53 21.16 11.32 -27.57
N SER A 54 21.76 10.90 -26.46
CA SER A 54 21.33 9.72 -25.68
C SER A 54 20.99 10.10 -24.23
N VAL A 55 19.71 10.42 -24.03
CA VAL A 55 19.18 10.94 -22.76
C VAL A 55 18.45 9.84 -21.98
N PHE A 56 18.69 9.75 -20.68
CA PHE A 56 17.84 8.98 -19.77
C PHE A 56 17.34 9.84 -18.60
N SER A 57 16.18 9.48 -18.08
CA SER A 57 15.61 10.10 -16.88
C SER A 57 15.24 9.02 -15.86
N ILE A 58 15.37 9.37 -14.58
CA ILE A 58 14.90 8.54 -13.47
C ILE A 58 13.56 9.11 -13.00
N PRO A 59 12.40 8.55 -13.40
CA PRO A 59 11.11 9.02 -12.90
C PRO A 59 10.83 8.47 -11.50
N TRP A 60 10.34 9.33 -10.59
CA TRP A 60 9.74 8.88 -9.34
C TRP A 60 8.54 9.77 -8.94
N ASP A 61 7.46 9.12 -8.49
CA ASP A 61 6.17 9.79 -8.23
C ASP A 61 6.04 10.31 -6.80
N LYS A 62 6.72 9.68 -5.84
CA LYS A 62 6.61 9.97 -4.40
C LYS A 62 7.96 9.78 -3.70
N GLY A 63 8.35 10.76 -2.90
CA GLY A 63 9.61 10.76 -2.15
C GLY A 63 10.45 12.01 -2.38
N SER A 64 11.44 12.19 -1.51
CA SER A 64 12.44 13.25 -1.60
C SER A 64 13.79 12.63 -1.92
N LEU A 65 14.53 13.25 -2.83
CA LEU A 65 15.94 12.95 -3.04
C LEU A 65 16.71 13.17 -1.73
N VAL A 66 17.44 12.16 -1.26
CA VAL A 66 18.26 12.23 -0.04
C VAL A 66 19.74 11.97 -0.26
N GLY A 67 20.12 11.55 -1.47
CA GLY A 67 21.53 11.40 -1.82
C GLY A 67 21.75 10.91 -3.23
N PHE A 68 23.02 10.82 -3.59
CA PHE A 68 23.50 10.27 -4.86
C PHE A 68 24.50 9.16 -4.57
N TYR A 69 24.61 8.22 -5.48
CA TYR A 69 25.71 7.25 -5.52
C TYR A 69 26.21 7.14 -6.95
N GLY A 70 27.41 6.63 -7.16
CA GLY A 70 27.97 6.54 -8.50
C GLY A 70 29.32 5.88 -8.54
N ILE A 71 29.83 5.72 -9.76
CA ILE A 71 31.18 5.26 -10.05
C ILE A 71 31.86 6.40 -10.79
N ALA A 72 33.03 6.79 -10.31
CA ALA A 72 33.85 7.83 -10.95
C ALA A 72 35.33 7.46 -10.84
N ASP A 73 36.07 7.82 -11.88
CA ASP A 73 37.53 7.84 -11.92
C ASP A 73 37.99 9.20 -12.47
N HIS A 74 38.56 9.26 -13.67
CA HIS A 74 38.87 10.52 -14.36
C HIS A 74 37.60 11.28 -14.81
N TYR A 75 36.50 10.54 -15.00
CA TYR A 75 35.16 11.04 -15.35
C TYR A 75 34.10 10.35 -14.47
N ILE A 76 32.86 10.85 -14.51
CA ILE A 76 31.73 10.16 -13.89
C ILE A 76 31.21 9.10 -14.87
N ASP A 77 31.42 7.83 -14.55
CA ASP A 77 31.05 6.70 -15.40
C ASP A 77 29.61 6.22 -15.13
N GLY A 78 29.08 6.50 -13.93
CA GLY A 78 27.71 6.19 -13.57
C GLY A 78 27.24 6.97 -12.36
N ILE A 79 25.96 7.35 -12.35
CA ILE A 79 25.32 8.03 -11.23
C ILE A 79 23.91 7.46 -11.03
N GLY A 80 23.54 7.28 -9.77
CA GLY A 80 22.22 6.91 -9.31
C GLY A 80 21.83 7.77 -8.10
N VAL A 81 20.60 7.57 -7.62
CA VAL A 81 20.04 8.38 -6.53
C VAL A 81 19.45 7.55 -5.41
N PHE A 82 19.60 8.06 -4.19
CA PHE A 82 18.82 7.63 -3.05
C PHE A 82 17.59 8.52 -2.94
N VAL A 83 16.41 7.91 -3.01
CA VAL A 83 15.13 8.58 -2.79
C VAL A 83 14.56 8.07 -1.48
N LYS A 84 14.27 8.96 -0.53
CA LYS A 84 13.49 8.65 0.66
C LYS A 84 12.02 8.77 0.28
N ALA A 85 11.30 7.66 0.30
CA ALA A 85 9.86 7.68 0.14
C ALA A 85 9.22 8.56 1.23
N HIS A 86 8.28 9.43 0.85
CA HIS A 86 7.47 10.18 1.81
C HIS A 86 6.16 9.43 2.01
N GLU A 87 5.90 9.00 3.24
CA GLU A 87 4.69 8.28 3.67
C GLU A 87 4.35 7.10 2.73
N GLU A 88 5.24 6.10 2.67
CA GLU A 88 4.90 4.82 2.04
C GLU A 88 3.97 4.05 2.97
N ILE A 89 2.68 4.12 2.66
CA ILE A 89 1.72 3.16 3.20
C ILE A 89 2.10 1.79 2.61
N MET A 90 2.70 0.94 3.43
CA MET A 90 3.10 -0.41 3.08
C MET A 90 1.86 -1.33 3.06
N ARG A 91 1.80 -2.20 2.05
CA ARG A 91 0.75 -3.23 1.94
C ARG A 91 1.28 -4.55 2.46
N VAL A 92 0.64 -5.09 3.48
CA VAL A 92 1.02 -6.36 4.10
C VAL A 92 -0.04 -7.42 3.84
N GLY A 93 0.40 -8.50 3.21
CA GLY A 93 -0.39 -9.69 2.90
C GLY A 93 -1.59 -9.42 2.00
N THR A 94 -2.37 -10.47 1.73
CA THR A 94 -3.77 -10.43 1.31
C THR A 94 -4.28 -11.86 1.48
N TRP A 95 -5.23 -12.09 2.38
CA TRP A 95 -5.83 -13.42 2.61
C TRP A 95 -7.17 -13.49 1.93
N GLY A 96 -7.52 -14.64 1.38
CA GLY A 96 -8.74 -14.84 0.58
C GLY A 96 -8.44 -15.00 -0.90
N THR A 97 -9.37 -14.61 -1.77
CA THR A 97 -9.15 -14.67 -3.22
C THR A 97 -8.18 -13.57 -3.70
N SER A 98 -7.34 -13.90 -4.68
CA SER A 98 -6.48 -12.96 -5.39
C SER A 98 -7.05 -12.49 -6.74
N LYS A 99 -8.14 -13.14 -7.21
CA LYS A 99 -8.75 -12.87 -8.51
C LYS A 99 -10.00 -12.00 -8.36
N PRO A 100 -9.97 -10.72 -8.74
CA PRO A 100 -11.16 -9.88 -8.71
C PRO A 100 -12.15 -10.32 -9.80
N GLY A 101 -13.45 -10.27 -9.48
CA GLY A 101 -14.52 -10.41 -10.49
C GLY A 101 -14.61 -9.21 -11.44
N GLY A 102 -14.15 -8.04 -10.97
CA GLY A 102 -14.03 -6.81 -11.73
C GLY A 102 -13.47 -5.65 -10.87
N PRO A 103 -13.26 -4.46 -11.46
CA PRO A 103 -12.75 -3.29 -10.73
C PRO A 103 -13.59 -2.89 -9.52
N GLN A 104 -14.90 -3.09 -9.60
CA GLN A 104 -15.87 -2.79 -8.54
C GLN A 104 -15.68 -3.62 -7.27
N ASN A 105 -14.98 -4.76 -7.35
CA ASN A 105 -14.73 -5.60 -6.18
C ASN A 105 -13.58 -5.08 -5.33
N LYS A 106 -12.74 -4.17 -5.84
CA LYS A 106 -11.62 -3.64 -5.07
C LYS A 106 -12.12 -2.66 -4.03
N TRP A 107 -11.71 -2.86 -2.79
CA TRP A 107 -11.99 -1.93 -1.71
C TRP A 107 -10.73 -1.54 -0.96
N SER A 108 -10.77 -0.34 -0.37
CA SER A 108 -9.67 0.25 0.36
C SER A 108 -10.22 1.24 1.37
N PHE A 109 -9.77 1.10 2.60
CA PHE A 109 -9.97 2.04 3.70
C PHE A 109 -8.57 2.42 4.22
N GLN A 110 -8.22 3.69 4.15
CA GLN A 110 -6.99 4.21 4.73
C GLN A 110 -7.35 5.23 5.80
N LEU A 111 -6.68 5.14 6.94
CA LEU A 111 -6.80 6.14 8.00
C LEU A 111 -6.24 7.47 7.50
N GLU A 112 -7.07 8.51 7.59
CA GLU A 112 -6.62 9.87 7.31
C GLU A 112 -5.62 10.36 8.37
N LYS A 113 -4.84 11.37 7.99
CA LYS A 113 -3.85 11.96 8.89
C LYS A 113 -4.54 12.58 10.11
N ASN A 114 -4.07 12.23 11.31
CA ASN A 114 -4.65 12.62 12.60
C ASN A 114 -6.02 12.00 12.94
N HIS A 115 -6.46 10.98 12.20
CA HIS A 115 -7.64 10.20 12.58
C HIS A 115 -7.21 8.98 13.40
N HIS A 116 -8.02 8.61 14.38
CA HIS A 116 -7.93 7.32 15.06
C HIS A 116 -9.09 6.42 14.64
N LEU A 117 -8.82 5.12 14.52
CA LEU A 117 -9.88 4.14 14.31
C LEU A 117 -10.61 3.97 15.65
N ASN A 118 -11.89 4.34 15.67
CA ASN A 118 -12.72 4.29 16.87
C ASN A 118 -13.57 3.03 16.93
N LYS A 119 -14.09 2.59 15.77
CA LYS A 119 -14.96 1.43 15.69
C LYS A 119 -14.83 0.69 14.36
N ILE A 120 -14.92 -0.64 14.41
CA ILE A 120 -15.24 -1.47 13.26
C ILE A 120 -16.64 -2.06 13.49
N THR A 121 -17.53 -1.85 12.54
CA THR A 121 -18.81 -2.56 12.46
C THR A 121 -18.64 -3.72 11.48
N ILE A 122 -18.95 -4.93 11.93
CA ILE A 122 -18.86 -6.17 11.15
C ILE A 122 -20.25 -6.77 11.05
N ASP A 123 -20.70 -7.03 9.82
CA ASP A 123 -21.86 -7.90 9.60
C ASP A 123 -21.38 -9.30 9.23
N HIS A 124 -21.80 -10.29 10.01
CA HIS A 124 -21.28 -11.64 9.96
C HIS A 124 -22.35 -12.68 10.30
N GLY A 125 -22.01 -13.93 10.00
CA GLY A 125 -22.78 -15.13 10.29
C GLY A 125 -21.89 -16.34 10.05
N ASP A 126 -22.23 -17.18 9.08
CA ASP A 126 -21.34 -18.28 8.64
C ASP A 126 -20.08 -17.82 7.87
N LEU A 127 -19.99 -16.52 7.60
CA LEU A 127 -18.93 -15.82 6.85
C LEU A 127 -19.00 -14.30 7.15
N ILE A 128 -18.11 -13.50 6.57
CA ILE A 128 -18.12 -12.03 6.71
C ILE A 128 -18.84 -11.37 5.52
N TYR A 129 -19.92 -10.65 5.79
CA TYR A 129 -20.74 -9.99 4.76
C TYR A 129 -20.25 -8.57 4.46
N PHE A 130 -20.01 -7.76 5.49
CA PHE A 130 -19.41 -6.43 5.29
C PHE A 130 -18.54 -5.96 6.46
N LEU A 131 -17.66 -5.02 6.14
CA LEU A 131 -16.91 -4.22 7.10
C LEU A 131 -17.21 -2.73 6.89
N MET A 132 -17.31 -1.99 7.99
CA MET A 132 -17.48 -0.54 7.99
C MET A 132 -16.63 0.05 9.13
N PHE A 133 -15.95 1.16 8.84
CA PHE A 133 -14.98 1.75 9.75
C PHE A 133 -15.44 3.13 10.17
N THR A 134 -15.45 3.38 11.48
CA THR A 134 -15.69 4.71 12.05
C THR A 134 -14.41 5.22 12.67
N THR A 135 -14.02 6.43 12.27
CA THR A 135 -12.86 7.15 12.78
C THR A 135 -13.31 8.40 13.51
N ASN A 136 -12.45 8.95 14.37
CA ASN A 136 -12.64 10.26 14.97
C ASN A 136 -11.47 11.18 14.59
N HIS A 137 -11.80 12.43 14.27
CA HIS A 137 -10.81 13.50 14.10
C HIS A 137 -10.87 14.41 15.34
N LYS A 138 -9.80 14.40 16.14
CA LYS A 138 -9.55 15.30 17.28
C LYS A 138 -10.81 15.83 17.99
N LEU A 139 -11.43 14.97 18.80
CA LEU A 139 -12.52 15.26 19.76
C LEU A 139 -13.84 15.84 19.21
N GLU A 140 -13.98 16.17 17.92
CA GLU A 140 -15.13 16.97 17.46
C GLU A 140 -15.98 16.34 16.33
N SER A 141 -15.48 15.35 15.58
CA SER A 141 -16.31 14.66 14.58
C SER A 141 -15.94 13.20 14.32
N THR A 142 -16.96 12.35 14.24
CA THR A 142 -16.85 10.96 13.79
C THR A 142 -17.09 10.87 12.29
N HIS A 143 -16.19 10.20 11.56
CA HIS A 143 -16.35 9.90 10.16
C HIS A 143 -16.54 8.39 9.96
N THR A 144 -17.63 8.01 9.30
CA THR A 144 -17.93 6.61 9.00
C THR A 144 -17.76 6.36 7.51
N SER A 145 -16.98 5.33 7.17
CA SER A 145 -16.80 4.89 5.79
C SER A 145 -18.11 4.33 5.21
N GLN A 146 -18.14 4.16 3.89
CA GLN A 146 -19.12 3.26 3.28
C GLN A 146 -18.95 1.82 3.80
N LYS A 147 -19.96 0.98 3.59
CA LYS A 147 -19.84 -0.46 3.78
C LYS A 147 -19.02 -1.07 2.64
N TYR A 148 -18.10 -1.96 2.97
CA TYR A 148 -17.37 -2.76 2.00
C TYR A 148 -17.93 -4.19 2.03
N GLY A 149 -18.49 -4.65 0.92
CA GLY A 149 -19.30 -5.87 0.85
C GLY A 149 -20.80 -5.58 0.78
N ASP A 150 -21.61 -6.38 1.48
CA ASP A 150 -23.06 -6.17 1.69
C ASP A 150 -23.99 -6.42 0.48
N TRP A 151 -23.56 -7.08 -0.61
CA TRP A 151 -24.50 -7.35 -1.73
C TRP A 151 -25.51 -8.47 -1.45
N ASN A 152 -25.42 -9.14 -0.29
CA ASN A 152 -26.33 -10.20 0.11
C ASN A 152 -27.03 -9.94 1.46
N GLY A 153 -26.61 -8.92 2.22
CA GLY A 153 -27.02 -8.71 3.62
C GLY A 153 -26.53 -9.83 4.55
N GLY A 154 -26.16 -9.50 5.79
CA GLY A 154 -25.75 -10.51 6.77
C GLY A 154 -26.77 -10.78 7.87
N ASP A 155 -26.35 -11.63 8.80
CA ASP A 155 -27.21 -12.22 9.82
C ASP A 155 -27.14 -11.45 11.15
N VAL A 156 -25.93 -11.08 11.57
CA VAL A 156 -25.63 -10.45 12.85
C VAL A 156 -24.64 -9.31 12.67
N VAL A 157 -25.02 -8.12 13.11
CA VAL A 157 -24.13 -6.96 13.17
C VAL A 157 -23.46 -6.88 14.54
N SER A 158 -22.13 -6.87 14.56
CA SER A 158 -21.30 -6.71 15.75
C SER A 158 -20.45 -5.44 15.64
N GLU A 159 -20.12 -4.87 16.80
CA GLU A 159 -19.32 -3.65 16.89
C GLU A 159 -18.08 -3.91 17.75
N VAL A 160 -16.93 -3.52 17.21
CA VAL A 160 -15.64 -3.51 17.91
C VAL A 160 -15.26 -2.07 18.16
N THR A 161 -15.27 -1.65 19.42
CA THR A 161 -14.84 -0.31 19.83
C THR A 161 -13.42 -0.34 20.39
N PHE A 162 -12.62 0.66 20.05
CA PHE A 162 -11.24 0.78 20.49
C PHE A 162 -11.09 1.92 21.50
N ASP A 163 -10.31 1.67 22.55
CA ASP A 163 -9.88 2.76 23.43
C ASP A 163 -8.90 3.69 22.69
N TRP A 164 -8.73 4.92 23.18
CA TRP A 164 -7.83 5.92 22.59
C TRP A 164 -6.36 5.45 22.45
N ASN A 165 -5.92 4.51 23.28
CA ASN A 165 -4.59 3.89 23.27
C ASN A 165 -4.61 2.40 22.89
N GLU A 166 -5.69 1.93 22.26
CA GLU A 166 -5.81 0.60 21.70
C GLU A 166 -5.53 0.64 20.19
N GLU A 167 -4.47 -0.04 19.74
CA GLU A 167 -4.06 -0.10 18.34
C GLU A 167 -4.09 -1.55 17.85
N ILE A 168 -4.55 -1.76 16.61
CA ILE A 168 -4.48 -3.07 15.95
C ILE A 168 -3.00 -3.36 15.62
N ILE A 169 -2.52 -4.51 16.06
CA ILE A 169 -1.13 -4.98 15.86
C ILE A 169 -1.06 -6.29 15.07
N ALA A 170 -2.21 -6.93 14.86
CA ALA A 170 -2.33 -8.15 14.08
C ALA A 170 -3.77 -8.31 13.57
N ILE A 171 -3.92 -9.07 12.50
CA ILE A 171 -5.19 -9.72 12.18
C ILE A 171 -5.01 -11.23 12.09
N SER A 172 -6.05 -11.96 12.45
CA SER A 172 -6.12 -13.41 12.27
C SER A 172 -7.51 -13.81 11.79
N GLY A 173 -7.64 -15.00 11.24
CA GLY A 173 -8.91 -15.45 10.70
C GLY A 173 -8.81 -16.74 9.91
N THR A 174 -9.85 -17.02 9.14
CA THR A 174 -9.89 -18.18 8.25
C THR A 174 -10.41 -17.83 6.86
N VAL A 175 -9.93 -18.57 5.87
CA VAL A 175 -10.35 -18.52 4.47
C VAL A 175 -11.03 -19.84 4.11
N ALA A 176 -12.21 -19.77 3.50
CA ALA A 176 -12.92 -20.95 3.05
C ALA A 176 -13.84 -20.65 1.85
N SER A 177 -14.39 -21.71 1.26
CA SER A 177 -15.45 -21.56 0.25
C SER A 177 -16.74 -21.04 0.89
N SER A 178 -17.38 -20.05 0.29
CA SER A 178 -18.68 -19.51 0.71
C SER A 178 -19.76 -20.59 0.65
N ARG A 179 -20.78 -20.42 1.49
CA ARG A 179 -21.95 -21.29 1.58
C ARG A 179 -23.21 -20.44 1.43
N GLY A 180 -24.37 -21.08 1.31
CA GLY A 180 -25.65 -20.40 1.16
C GLY A 180 -25.94 -19.98 -0.28
N LYS A 181 -26.66 -18.86 -0.45
CA LYS A 181 -27.21 -18.41 -1.76
C LYS A 181 -26.13 -18.22 -2.84
N TYR A 182 -24.95 -17.73 -2.45
CA TYR A 182 -23.81 -17.53 -3.35
C TYR A 182 -22.63 -18.41 -2.91
N ALA A 183 -22.79 -19.73 -3.04
CA ALA A 183 -21.77 -20.70 -2.63
C ALA A 183 -20.61 -20.84 -3.64
N GLY A 184 -19.46 -21.33 -3.17
CA GLY A 184 -18.31 -21.71 -4.02
C GLY A 184 -17.24 -20.63 -4.21
N TYR A 185 -17.43 -19.42 -3.70
CA TYR A 185 -16.42 -18.36 -3.76
C TYR A 185 -15.39 -18.50 -2.63
N THR A 186 -14.12 -18.21 -2.88
CA THR A 186 -13.11 -18.17 -1.81
C THR A 186 -13.23 -16.83 -1.06
N ILE A 187 -13.58 -16.90 0.23
CA ILE A 187 -13.92 -15.74 1.07
C ILE A 187 -13.22 -15.77 2.43
N ILE A 188 -13.27 -14.66 3.16
CA ILE A 188 -12.94 -14.60 4.58
C ILE A 188 -14.11 -15.20 5.38
N SER A 189 -13.92 -16.39 5.94
CA SER A 189 -14.96 -17.08 6.73
C SER A 189 -14.97 -16.65 8.19
N SER A 190 -13.82 -16.27 8.74
CA SER A 190 -13.75 -15.62 10.04
C SER A 190 -12.65 -14.58 10.11
N ILE A 191 -12.80 -13.60 11.00
CA ILE A 191 -11.78 -12.58 11.28
C ILE A 191 -11.76 -12.18 12.75
N SER A 192 -10.56 -11.94 13.26
CA SER A 192 -10.28 -11.34 14.56
C SER A 192 -9.33 -10.16 14.39
N PHE A 193 -9.55 -9.11 15.18
CA PHE A 193 -8.66 -7.96 15.28
C PHE A 193 -7.86 -8.07 16.57
N VAL A 194 -6.55 -8.26 16.44
CA VAL A 194 -5.64 -8.39 17.59
C VAL A 194 -5.04 -7.02 17.85
N THR A 195 -5.24 -6.52 19.06
CA THR A 195 -4.75 -5.22 19.51
C THR A 195 -3.63 -5.39 20.51
N ASN A 196 -2.92 -4.30 20.81
CA ASN A 196 -1.95 -4.23 21.90
C ASN A 196 -2.57 -4.49 23.30
N LYS A 197 -3.90 -4.63 23.42
CA LYS A 197 -4.60 -4.90 24.68
C LYS A 197 -5.32 -6.24 24.73
N ARG A 198 -5.98 -6.63 23.64
CA ARG A 198 -6.88 -7.80 23.60
C ARG A 198 -7.12 -8.27 22.17
N THR A 199 -7.82 -9.37 22.03
CA THR A 199 -8.32 -9.84 20.73
C THR A 199 -9.83 -9.64 20.67
N HIS A 200 -10.31 -9.04 19.57
CA HIS A 200 -11.73 -8.92 19.27
C HIS A 200 -12.13 -9.94 18.21
N GLY A 201 -13.15 -10.75 18.49
CA GLY A 201 -13.61 -11.84 17.63
C GLY A 201 -13.32 -13.24 18.23
N PRO A 202 -13.35 -14.30 17.42
CA PRO A 202 -13.59 -14.28 15.97
C PRO A 202 -15.03 -13.89 15.63
N PHE A 203 -15.18 -13.10 14.57
CA PHE A 203 -16.45 -12.88 13.88
C PHE A 203 -16.53 -13.84 12.70
N GLY A 204 -17.74 -14.27 12.33
CA GLY A 204 -17.94 -15.30 11.32
C GLY A 204 -17.77 -16.73 11.85
N SER A 205 -17.59 -17.69 10.94
CA SER A 205 -17.41 -19.11 11.26
C SER A 205 -15.97 -19.54 11.00
N VAL A 206 -15.28 -20.01 12.05
CA VAL A 206 -13.90 -20.49 11.97
C VAL A 206 -13.86 -21.82 11.22
N ARG A 207 -13.44 -21.79 9.94
CA ARG A 207 -13.36 -22.98 9.09
C ARG A 207 -12.40 -22.79 7.92
N GLY A 208 -11.83 -23.88 7.42
CA GLY A 208 -10.91 -23.82 6.28
C GLY A 208 -9.48 -23.47 6.71
N THR A 209 -8.81 -22.63 5.92
CA THR A 209 -7.37 -22.33 6.08
C THR A 209 -7.19 -21.15 7.01
N HIS A 210 -6.44 -21.33 8.09
CA HIS A 210 -6.14 -20.27 9.05
C HIS A 210 -5.09 -19.30 8.50
N PHE A 211 -5.20 -18.03 8.88
CA PHE A 211 -4.15 -17.04 8.70
C PHE A 211 -3.97 -16.22 9.97
N THR A 212 -2.76 -15.71 10.16
CA THR A 212 -2.42 -14.75 11.21
C THR A 212 -1.25 -13.91 10.72
N THR A 213 -1.34 -12.61 10.95
CA THR A 213 -0.33 -11.65 10.47
C THR A 213 -0.07 -10.60 11.53
N PRO A 214 0.92 -10.83 12.39
CA PRO A 214 1.48 -9.79 13.24
C PRO A 214 2.41 -8.88 12.43
N TRP A 215 2.56 -7.65 12.90
CA TRP A 215 3.59 -6.75 12.43
C TRP A 215 4.35 -6.16 13.62
N ASP A 216 5.67 -6.35 13.61
CA ASP A 216 6.57 -5.84 14.66
C ASP A 216 6.97 -4.38 14.40
N ASP A 217 7.03 -4.01 13.12
CA ASP A 217 7.41 -2.68 12.65
C ASP A 217 6.27 -2.00 11.89
N GLY A 218 6.17 -0.69 12.06
CA GLY A 218 5.08 0.14 11.57
C GLY A 218 3.84 0.18 12.46
N SER A 219 2.96 1.12 12.14
CA SER A 219 1.66 1.36 12.79
C SER A 219 0.52 1.10 11.82
N PHE A 220 -0.64 0.74 12.36
CA PHE A 220 -1.83 0.48 11.56
C PHE A 220 -2.25 1.73 10.78
N ALA A 221 -2.51 1.57 9.47
CA ALA A 221 -2.90 2.64 8.56
C ALA A 221 -4.17 2.35 7.76
N GLY A 222 -4.77 1.16 7.91
CA GLY A 222 -6.02 0.82 7.23
C GLY A 222 -6.08 -0.61 6.71
N PHE A 223 -7.10 -0.88 5.90
CA PHE A 223 -7.33 -2.19 5.27
C PHE A 223 -7.61 -2.05 3.78
N TYR A 224 -7.39 -3.12 3.04
CA TYR A 224 -7.83 -3.23 1.65
C TYR A 224 -8.20 -4.66 1.32
N GLY A 225 -8.79 -4.87 0.16
CA GLY A 225 -9.00 -6.23 -0.34
C GLY A 225 -9.95 -6.29 -1.51
N LEU A 226 -10.63 -7.43 -1.60
CA LEU A 226 -11.72 -7.68 -2.54
C LEU A 226 -13.01 -7.96 -1.78
N CYS A 227 -14.12 -7.45 -2.30
CA CYS A 227 -15.45 -7.67 -1.75
C CYS A 227 -16.51 -7.72 -2.86
N GLY A 228 -17.62 -8.37 -2.56
CA GLY A 228 -18.82 -8.39 -3.39
C GLY A 228 -20.03 -8.76 -2.55
N TYR A 229 -20.55 -9.98 -2.74
CA TYR A 229 -21.55 -10.56 -1.82
C TYR A 229 -21.01 -10.71 -0.39
N TYR A 230 -19.70 -10.91 -0.26
CA TYR A 230 -18.99 -11.14 0.98
C TYR A 230 -17.68 -10.35 0.99
N ILE A 231 -16.92 -10.41 2.09
CA ILE A 231 -15.50 -10.05 2.07
C ILE A 231 -14.71 -11.21 1.46
N ASP A 232 -14.25 -11.01 0.24
CA ASP A 232 -13.56 -12.06 -0.53
C ASP A 232 -12.08 -12.13 -0.16
N SER A 233 -11.47 -10.98 0.15
CA SER A 233 -10.12 -10.91 0.70
C SER A 233 -9.88 -9.67 1.55
N ILE A 234 -8.87 -9.76 2.42
CA ILE A 234 -8.42 -8.65 3.26
C ILE A 234 -6.89 -8.61 3.35
N GLY A 235 -6.32 -7.42 3.34
CA GLY A 235 -4.93 -7.09 3.59
C GLY A 235 -4.85 -5.81 4.43
N VAL A 236 -3.66 -5.52 4.96
CA VAL A 236 -3.44 -4.41 5.89
C VAL A 236 -2.54 -3.36 5.28
N TYR A 237 -2.88 -2.10 5.51
CA TYR A 237 -1.99 -0.97 5.29
C TYR A 237 -1.25 -0.65 6.58
N LEU A 238 0.08 -0.54 6.51
CA LEU A 238 0.95 -0.07 7.58
C LEU A 238 1.63 1.24 7.17
N LYS A 239 1.98 2.06 8.14
CA LYS A 239 2.82 3.25 7.96
C LYS A 239 4.04 3.15 8.88
N GLU A 240 5.11 3.86 8.53
CA GLU A 240 6.24 4.06 9.45
C GLU A 240 5.74 4.66 10.78
N LYS A 241 6.30 4.19 11.90
CA LYS A 241 5.96 4.66 13.26
C LYS A 241 6.35 6.12 13.48
#